data_AF-A0A8S0XG41-F1
#
_entry.id   AF-A0A8S0XG41-F1
#
_cell.length_a   1.000
_cell.length_b   1.000
_cell.length_c   1.000
_cell.angle_alpha   90.00
_cell.angle_beta   90.00
_cell.angle_gamma   90.00
#
_symmetry.space_group_name_H-M   'P 1'
#
loop_
_entity.id
_entity.type
_entity.pdbx_description
1 polymer ?
#
loop_
_entity_poly.entity_id
_entity_poly.type
_entity_poly.pdbx_seq_one_letter_code
_entity_poly.pdbx_strand_id
1 'polypeptide(L)'
;MESVAIYDLGGSLPASLEAFRNRPCALPFSHPAYVPPTPQEVDQLIKLKGWSQSESAALVGVSFGKKGSSTIRKWRADKEADIARPIPYSAWRLLLIYAGVVSVDDGLDALTRLKTG
;
A
#
# COMPACT_ATOMS: atom_id res chain seq x y z
N MET A 1 20.84 -28.67 5.15
CA MET A 1 19.76 -28.60 4.15
C MET A 1 19.01 -27.31 4.45
N GLU A 2 19.40 -26.23 3.77
CA GLU A 2 18.81 -24.90 4.01
C GLU A 2 17.38 -24.90 3.50
N SER A 3 16.42 -24.69 4.40
CA SER A 3 15.02 -24.52 4.03
C SER A 3 14.86 -23.15 3.40
N VAL A 4 14.78 -23.11 2.07
CA VAL A 4 14.34 -21.90 1.37
C VAL A 4 12.91 -21.63 1.81
N ALA A 5 12.71 -20.57 2.59
CA ALA A 5 11.38 -20.10 2.95
C ALA A 5 10.65 -19.69 1.66
N ILE A 6 9.76 -20.56 1.19
CA ILE A 6 8.79 -20.22 0.16
C ILE A 6 7.80 -19.26 0.83
N TYR A 7 7.96 -17.96 0.60
CA TYR A 7 6.98 -16.98 1.04
C TYR A 7 5.74 -17.14 0.16
N ASP A 8 4.67 -17.68 0.75
CA ASP A 8 3.34 -17.64 0.19
C ASP A 8 2.92 -16.16 0.02
N LEU A 9 3.13 -15.63 -1.18
CA LEU A 9 2.67 -14.29 -1.58
C LEU A 9 1.15 -14.28 -1.88
N GLY A 10 0.41 -15.31 -1.48
CA GLY A 10 -1.00 -15.56 -1.78
C GLY A 10 -1.91 -15.71 -0.57
N GLY A 11 -1.56 -15.15 0.60
CA GLY A 11 -2.57 -14.94 1.64
C GLY A 11 -3.76 -14.16 1.04
N SER A 12 -5.00 -14.62 1.28
CA SER A 12 -6.21 -14.00 0.70
C SER A 12 -6.17 -12.48 0.82
N LEU A 13 -6.48 -11.76 -0.27
CA LEU A 13 -6.52 -10.31 -0.26
C LEU A 13 -7.44 -9.80 0.87
N PRO A 14 -7.10 -8.70 1.55
CA PRO A 14 -7.92 -8.17 2.62
C PRO A 14 -9.35 -7.88 2.14
N ALA A 15 -10.34 -8.51 2.79
CA ALA A 15 -11.75 -8.34 2.44
C ALA A 15 -12.37 -7.07 3.05
N SER A 16 -11.67 -6.38 3.95
CA SER A 16 -12.14 -5.15 4.60
C SER A 16 -10.98 -4.19 4.91
N LEU A 17 -11.30 -2.93 5.21
CA LEU A 17 -10.32 -1.94 5.64
C LEU A 17 -9.69 -2.29 6.99
N GLU A 18 -10.44 -2.95 7.86
CA GLU A 18 -9.94 -3.45 9.13
C GLU A 18 -8.90 -4.56 8.93
N ALA A 19 -9.16 -5.49 7.99
CA ALA A 19 -8.19 -6.53 7.64
C ALA A 19 -6.89 -5.94 7.08
N PHE A 20 -6.95 -4.81 6.38
CA PHE A 20 -5.75 -4.10 5.92
C PHE A 20 -4.86 -3.61 7.07
N ARG A 21 -5.43 -3.21 8.22
CA ARG A 21 -4.66 -2.68 9.36
C ARG A 21 -3.62 -3.68 9.89
N ASN A 22 -3.90 -4.97 9.76
CA ASN A 22 -3.05 -6.05 10.25
C ASN A 22 -2.04 -6.56 9.21
N ARG A 23 -1.96 -5.93 8.02
CA ARG A 23 -1.02 -6.36 6.96
C ARG A 23 0.37 -5.75 7.17
N PRO A 24 1.45 -6.46 6.78
CA PRO A 24 2.81 -5.91 6.78
C PRO A 24 2.94 -4.57 6.04
N CYS A 25 2.19 -4.39 4.95
CA CYS A 25 2.19 -3.16 4.17
C CYS A 25 1.48 -1.98 4.84
N ALA A 26 0.71 -2.20 5.92
CA ALA A 26 0.12 -1.11 6.71
C ALA A 26 1.07 -0.57 7.80
N LEU A 27 2.18 -1.26 8.08
CA LEU A 27 3.12 -0.88 9.12
C LEU A 27 3.89 0.41 8.74
N PRO A 28 4.38 1.18 9.73
CA PRO A 28 5.31 2.29 9.50
C PRO A 28 6.59 1.82 8.78
N PHE A 29 7.18 2.68 7.95
CA PHE A 29 8.35 2.32 7.12
C PHE A 29 9.55 1.82 7.95
N SER A 30 9.73 2.38 9.14
CA SER A 30 10.79 1.99 10.07
C SER A 30 10.54 0.68 10.81
N HIS A 31 9.36 0.09 10.69
CA HIS A 31 9.04 -1.16 11.37
C HIS A 31 9.77 -2.33 10.69
N PRO A 32 10.46 -3.22 11.41
CA PRO A 32 11.28 -4.28 10.81
C PRO A 32 10.46 -5.30 9.99
N ALA A 33 9.19 -5.48 10.34
CA ALA A 33 8.26 -6.34 9.59
C ALA A 33 7.52 -5.63 8.44
N TYR A 34 7.83 -4.36 8.14
CA TYR A 34 7.20 -3.68 7.01
C TYR A 34 7.60 -4.31 5.68
N VAL A 35 6.61 -4.54 4.83
CA VAL A 35 6.80 -5.02 3.45
C VAL A 35 6.00 -4.13 2.51
N PRO A 36 6.55 -3.64 1.39
CA PRO A 36 5.79 -2.85 0.41
C PRO A 36 4.55 -3.59 -0.11
N PRO A 37 3.45 -2.89 -0.39
CA PRO A 37 2.24 -3.54 -0.87
C PRO A 37 2.45 -4.18 -2.25
N THR A 38 1.73 -5.26 -2.52
CA THR A 38 1.62 -5.83 -3.86
C THR A 38 0.67 -4.98 -4.74
N PRO A 39 0.76 -5.08 -6.08
CA PRO A 39 -0.21 -4.41 -6.96
C PRO A 39 -1.66 -4.78 -6.65
N GLN A 40 -1.90 -6.04 -6.26
CA GLN A 40 -3.23 -6.54 -5.91
C GLN A 40 -3.72 -5.95 -4.58
N GLU A 41 -2.84 -5.70 -3.61
CA GLU A 41 -3.19 -4.97 -2.37
C GLU A 41 -3.53 -3.51 -2.65
N VAL A 42 -2.78 -2.85 -3.54
CA VAL A 42 -3.09 -1.48 -3.97
C VAL A 42 -4.45 -1.43 -4.66
N ASP A 43 -4.70 -2.36 -5.59
CA ASP A 43 -5.96 -2.47 -6.32
C ASP A 43 -7.14 -2.76 -5.37
N GLN A 44 -6.95 -3.66 -4.41
CA GLN A 44 -7.98 -4.04 -3.44
C GLN A 44 -8.36 -2.88 -2.51
N LEU A 45 -7.38 -2.10 -2.01
CA LEU A 45 -7.69 -0.93 -1.18
C LEU A 45 -8.54 0.10 -1.95
N ILE A 46 -8.14 0.40 -3.20
CA ILE A 46 -8.85 1.33 -4.08
C ILE A 46 -10.28 0.85 -4.34
N LYS A 47 -10.47 -0.45 -4.60
CA LYS A 47 -11.79 -1.07 -4.80
C LYS A 47 -12.65 -1.00 -3.54
N LEU A 48 -12.13 -1.34 -2.37
CA LEU A 48 -12.87 -1.29 -1.11
C LEU A 48 -13.36 0.12 -0.75
N LYS A 49 -12.57 1.15 -1.11
CA LYS A 49 -12.98 2.54 -0.92
C LYS A 49 -13.88 3.08 -2.03
N GLY A 50 -14.02 2.37 -3.14
CA GLY A 50 -14.77 2.82 -4.31
C GLY A 50 -14.11 3.96 -5.08
N TRP A 51 -12.79 4.14 -4.95
CA TRP A 51 -12.07 5.24 -5.60
C TRP A 51 -11.77 4.93 -7.07
N SER A 52 -11.91 5.96 -7.91
CA SER A 52 -11.39 5.96 -9.28
C SER A 52 -9.86 6.16 -9.30
N GLN A 53 -9.26 5.96 -10.48
CA GLN A 53 -7.84 6.29 -10.68
C GLN A 53 -7.56 7.79 -10.52
N SER A 54 -8.51 8.67 -10.86
CA SER A 54 -8.32 10.12 -10.74
C SER A 54 -8.45 10.59 -9.30
N GLU A 55 -9.36 10.02 -8.51
CA GLU A 55 -9.46 10.31 -7.08
C GLU A 55 -8.23 9.81 -6.33
N SER A 56 -7.82 8.55 -6.56
CA SER A 56 -6.55 8.01 -6.04
C SER A 56 -5.38 8.91 -6.47
N ALA A 57 -5.41 9.33 -7.74
CA ALA A 57 -4.68 10.43 -8.37
C ALA A 57 -4.36 11.61 -7.44
N ALA A 58 -5.46 12.31 -7.16
CA ALA A 58 -5.51 13.54 -6.41
C ALA A 58 -5.09 13.35 -4.95
N LEU A 59 -5.49 12.25 -4.31
CA LEU A 59 -5.17 11.97 -2.91
C LEU A 59 -3.65 11.89 -2.65
N VAL A 60 -2.89 11.30 -3.59
CA VAL A 60 -1.44 11.12 -3.42
C VAL A 60 -0.58 12.14 -4.18
N GLY A 61 -1.21 13.06 -4.90
CA GLY A 61 -0.51 14.13 -5.62
C GLY A 61 0.29 13.66 -6.84
N VAL A 62 -0.24 12.75 -7.66
CA VAL A 62 0.37 12.38 -8.96
C VAL A 62 -0.52 12.75 -10.13
N SER A 63 0.05 12.88 -11.33
CA SER A 63 -0.67 13.37 -12.52
C SER A 63 -1.85 12.46 -12.92
N PHE A 64 -2.96 13.09 -13.31
CA PHE A 64 -4.14 12.43 -13.87
C PHE A 64 -4.83 13.35 -14.90
N GLY A 65 -5.68 12.78 -15.76
CA GLY A 65 -6.46 13.54 -16.74
C GLY A 65 -7.80 12.85 -17.03
N LYS A 66 -8.45 13.22 -18.15
CA LYS A 66 -9.77 12.68 -18.54
C LYS A 66 -9.82 11.14 -18.62
N LYS A 67 -8.69 10.49 -18.90
CA LYS A 67 -8.56 9.03 -19.02
C LYS A 67 -8.04 8.33 -17.74
N GLY A 68 -8.00 9.03 -16.60
CA GLY A 68 -7.42 8.53 -15.36
C GLY A 68 -5.93 8.84 -15.21
N SER A 69 -5.23 8.03 -14.41
CA SER A 69 -3.80 8.21 -14.11
C SER A 69 -3.00 7.00 -14.58
N SER A 70 -2.04 7.23 -15.47
CA SER A 70 -1.09 6.19 -15.88
C SER A 70 -0.25 5.68 -14.72
N THR A 71 0.08 6.54 -13.75
CA THR A 71 0.81 6.18 -12.54
C THR A 71 0.01 5.20 -11.69
N ILE A 72 -1.26 5.51 -11.37
CA ILE A 72 -2.13 4.59 -10.61
C ILE A 72 -2.32 3.27 -11.35
N ARG A 73 -2.49 3.32 -12.68
CA ARG A 73 -2.61 2.10 -13.50
C ARG A 73 -1.36 1.21 -13.37
N LYS A 74 -0.15 1.79 -13.40
CA LYS A 74 1.11 1.04 -13.28
C LYS A 74 1.31 0.45 -11.88
N TRP A 75 0.83 1.12 -10.84
CA TRP A 75 0.89 0.60 -9.45
C TRP A 75 -0.04 -0.59 -9.19
N ARG A 76 -1.11 -0.70 -9.98
CA ARG A 76 -2.10 -1.79 -9.89
C ARG A 76 -1.83 -2.93 -10.88
N ALA A 77 -0.91 -2.74 -11.83
CA ALA A 77 -0.63 -3.74 -12.85
C ALA A 77 0.09 -4.95 -12.24
N ASP A 78 -0.26 -6.15 -12.70
CA ASP A 78 0.39 -7.40 -12.27
C ASP A 78 1.90 -7.29 -12.43
N LYS A 79 2.64 -7.88 -11.48
CA LYS A 79 4.11 -7.73 -11.41
C LYS A 79 4.83 -8.18 -12.68
N GLU A 80 4.26 -9.14 -13.40
CA GLU A 80 4.81 -9.67 -14.67
C GLU A 80 4.54 -8.77 -15.88
N ALA A 81 3.67 -7.76 -15.74
CA ALA A 81 3.42 -6.80 -16.81
C ALA A 81 4.60 -5.83 -16.93
N ASP A 82 5.08 -5.60 -18.15
CA ASP A 82 6.19 -4.66 -18.46
C ASP A 82 5.97 -3.23 -17.88
N ILE A 83 4.71 -2.84 -17.76
CA ILE A 83 4.33 -1.53 -17.25
C ILE A 83 4.31 -1.45 -15.71
N ALA A 84 4.43 -2.57 -14.99
CA ALA A 84 4.28 -2.61 -13.54
C ALA A 84 5.35 -1.76 -12.86
N ARG A 85 4.92 -0.92 -11.92
CA ARG A 85 5.83 -0.11 -11.10
C ARG A 85 5.38 -0.19 -9.64
N PRO A 86 6.29 -0.35 -8.67
CA PRO A 86 5.91 -0.31 -7.27
C PRO A 86 5.39 1.08 -6.89
N ILE A 87 4.40 1.13 -5.99
CA ILE A 87 3.96 2.37 -5.38
C ILE A 87 5.01 2.84 -4.35
N PRO A 88 5.43 4.12 -4.34
CA PRO A 88 6.28 4.66 -3.29
C PRO A 88 5.60 4.61 -1.92
N TYR A 89 6.38 4.42 -0.85
CA TYR A 89 5.84 4.35 0.52
C TYR A 89 4.98 5.56 0.88
N SER A 90 5.41 6.78 0.55
CA SER A 90 4.69 8.01 0.86
C SER A 90 3.28 8.04 0.24
N ALA A 91 3.16 7.67 -1.03
CA ALA A 91 1.89 7.58 -1.72
C ALA A 91 0.99 6.49 -1.13
N TRP A 92 1.56 5.32 -0.83
CA TRP A 92 0.82 4.24 -0.17
C TRP A 92 0.31 4.64 1.21
N ARG A 93 1.16 5.31 2.01
CA ARG A 93 0.81 5.76 3.35
C ARG A 93 -0.32 6.78 3.32
N LEU A 94 -0.31 7.71 2.36
CA LEU A 94 -1.42 8.65 2.14
C LEU A 94 -2.73 7.92 1.82
N LEU A 95 -2.71 6.93 0.92
CA LEU A 95 -3.91 6.14 0.61
C LEU A 95 -4.46 5.44 1.86
N LEU A 96 -3.60 4.82 2.69
CA LEU A 96 -4.03 4.17 3.92
C LEU A 96 -4.63 5.15 4.93
N ILE A 97 -4.05 6.35 5.06
CA ILE A 97 -4.55 7.40 5.95
C ILE A 97 -5.93 7.86 5.49
N TYR A 98 -6.09 8.23 4.21
CA TYR A 98 -7.38 8.65 3.67
C TYR A 98 -8.41 7.52 3.63
N ALA A 99 -7.96 6.27 3.57
CA ALA A 99 -8.85 5.12 3.66
C ALA A 99 -9.36 4.89 5.09
N GLY A 100 -8.69 5.44 6.11
CA GLY A 100 -8.97 5.20 7.54
C GLY A 100 -8.37 3.90 8.08
N VAL A 101 -7.46 3.26 7.33
CA VAL A 101 -6.80 2.02 7.76
C VAL A 101 -5.81 2.30 8.89
N VAL A 102 -5.06 3.40 8.74
CA VAL A 102 -3.99 3.84 9.63
C VAL A 102 -4.13 5.34 9.91
N SER A 103 -3.40 5.84 10.90
CA SER A 103 -3.38 7.25 11.29
C SER A 103 -2.00 7.87 11.11
N VAL A 104 -1.92 9.20 11.28
CA VAL A 104 -0.64 9.91 11.40
C VAL A 104 0.08 9.51 12.70
N ASP A 105 -0.68 9.29 13.79
CA ASP A 105 -0.16 8.95 15.11
C ASP A 105 0.63 7.64 15.09
N ASP A 106 0.20 6.64 14.32
CA ASP A 106 0.94 5.37 14.19
C ASP A 106 2.40 5.58 13.73
N GLY A 107 2.64 6.58 12.87
CA GLY A 107 3.96 6.95 12.39
C GLY A 107 4.78 7.70 13.44
N LEU A 108 4.14 8.62 14.18
CA LEU A 108 4.77 9.35 15.27
C LEU A 108 5.17 8.42 16.41
N ASP A 109 4.31 7.46 16.75
CA ASP A 109 4.57 6.42 17.75
C ASP A 109 5.75 5.54 17.37
N ALA A 110 5.83 5.12 16.10
CA ALA A 110 6.96 4.33 15.61
C ALA A 110 8.27 5.11 15.71
N LEU A 111 8.27 6.41 15.42
CA LEU A 111 9.44 7.25 15.59
C LEU A 111 9.86 7.38 17.06
N THR A 112 8.90 7.49 17.98
CA THR A 112 9.19 7.53 19.43
C THR A 112 9.88 6.24 19.88
N ARG A 113 9.40 5.08 19.45
CA ARG A 113 9.99 3.77 19.79
C ARG A 113 11.42 3.61 19.27
N LEU A 114 11.71 4.13 18.08
CA LEU A 114 13.06 4.14 17.51
C LEU A 114 14.06 4.98 18.31
N LYS A 115 13.60 6.03 19.00
CA LYS A 115 14.47 6.92 19.78
C LYS A 115 14.81 6.38 21.16
N THR A 116 14.03 5.41 21.64
CA THR A 116 14.16 4.83 22.98
C THR A 116 14.82 3.45 23.01
N GLY A 117 15.08 2.85 21.85
CA GLY A 117 15.79 1.58 21.69
C GLY A 117 17.21 1.81 21.18
#